data_AF-A0A966XJI9-F1
#
_entry.id   AF-A0A966XJI9-F1
#
_cell.length_a   1.000
_cell.length_b   1.000
_cell.length_c   1.000
_cell.angle_alpha   90.00
_cell.angle_beta   90.00
_cell.angle_gamma   90.00
#
_symmetry.space_group_name_H-M   'P 1'
#
loop_
_entity.id
_entity.type
_entity.pdbx_description
1 polymer ?
#
loop_
_entity_poly.entity_id
_entity_poly.type
_entity_poly.pdbx_seq_one_letter_code
_entity_poly.pdbx_strand_id
1 'polypeptide(L)' 'MDEVFDSSLDYNGTDEFLKIIHQLTSDTNVFIISHKGDQLFDKFHSVVRFEKHKNFSRVA' A
#
# COMPACT_ATOMS: atom_id res chain seq x y z
N MET A 1 -6.01 3.55 4.63
CA MET A 1 -5.56 2.85 5.86
C MET A 1 -4.07 3.12 6.00
N ASP A 2 -3.59 3.43 7.21
CA ASP A 2 -2.19 3.84 7.44
C ASP A 2 -1.41 2.70 8.13
N GLU A 3 -0.16 2.48 7.72
CA GLU A 3 0.82 1.52 8.27
C GLU A 3 0.42 0.02 8.35
N VAL A 4 -0.67 -0.40 7.68
CA VAL A 4 -1.24 -1.76 7.81
C VAL A 4 -0.27 -2.88 7.42
N PHE A 5 0.67 -2.60 6.53
CA PHE A 5 1.58 -3.58 5.93
C PHE A 5 2.98 -3.60 6.56
N ASP A 6 3.26 -2.67 7.47
CA ASP A 6 4.63 -2.42 7.88
C ASP A 6 5.09 -3.23 9.09
N SER A 7 4.15 -3.75 9.89
CA SER A 7 4.51 -4.52 11.09
C SER A 7 3.50 -5.60 11.54
N SER A 8 2.26 -5.56 11.07
CA SER A 8 1.17 -6.37 11.64
C SER A 8 0.87 -7.66 10.89
N LEU A 9 1.28 -7.77 9.62
CA LEU A 9 0.97 -8.91 8.76
C LEU A 9 2.25 -9.53 8.21
N ASP A 10 2.30 -10.86 8.22
CA ASP A 10 3.30 -11.60 7.48
C ASP A 10 2.98 -11.58 5.97
N TYR A 11 3.86 -12.17 5.16
CA TYR A 11 3.70 -12.21 3.71
C TYR A 11 2.38 -12.86 3.27
N ASN A 12 1.93 -13.89 4.01
CA ASN A 12 0.73 -14.64 3.66
C ASN A 12 -0.55 -13.88 4.05
N GLY A 13 -0.56 -13.27 5.25
CA GLY A 13 -1.65 -12.41 5.72
C GLY A 13 -1.80 -11.16 4.85
N THR A 14 -0.70 -10.65 4.30
CA THR A 14 -0.72 -9.56 3.31
C THR A 14 -1.47 -9.97 2.03
N ASP A 15 -1.21 -11.16 1.48
CA ASP A 15 -1.88 -11.62 0.25
C ASP A 15 -3.38 -11.87 0.45
N GLU A 16 -3.77 -12.47 1.59
CA GLU A 16 -5.18 -12.67 1.93
C GLU A 16 -5.91 -11.35 2.15
N PHE A 17 -5.27 -10.37 2.82
CA PHE A 17 -5.82 -9.05 2.99
C PHE A 17 -6.05 -8.33 1.64
N LEU A 18 -5.11 -8.45 0.70
CA LEU A 18 -5.26 -7.91 -0.65
C LEU A 18 -6.45 -8.53 -1.39
N LYS A 19 -6.67 -9.85 -1.27
CA LYS A 19 -7.86 -10.51 -1.87
C LYS A 19 -9.17 -9.94 -1.34
N ILE A 20 -9.26 -9.72 -0.03
CA ILE A 20 -10.44 -9.11 0.61
C ILE A 20 -10.67 -7.69 0.08
N ILE A 21 -9.61 -6.87 0.03
CA ILE A 21 -9.68 -5.51 -0.50
C ILE A 21 -10.11 -5.50 -1.97
N HIS A 22 -9.58 -6.39 -2.81
CA HIS A 22 -9.97 -6.49 -4.22
C HIS A 22 -11.44 -6.89 -4.41
N GLN A 23 -12.01 -7.67 -3.50
CA GLN A 23 -13.44 -8.01 -3.54
C GLN A 23 -14.33 -6.84 -3.10
N LEU A 24 -13.88 -6.06 -2.11
CA LEU A 24 -14.64 -4.93 -1.55
C LEU A 24 -14.54 -3.64 -2.39
N THR A 25 -13.57 -3.54 -3.30
CA THR A 25 -13.26 -2.33 -4.08
C THR A 25 -14.13 -2.12 -5.32
N SER A 26 -15.08 -3.02 -5.60
CA SER A 26 -15.94 -2.94 -6.80
C SER A 26 -16.69 -1.61 -6.97
N ASP A 27 -16.99 -0.91 -5.87
CA ASP A 27 -17.63 0.42 -5.89
C ASP A 27 -16.90 1.47 -5.01
N THR A 28 -15.64 1.21 -4.63
CA THR A 28 -14.93 2.08 -3.67
C THR A 28 -13.48 2.34 -4.07
N ASN A 29 -13.06 3.61 -4.00
CA ASN A 29 -11.67 3.99 -4.14
C ASN A 29 -10.90 3.71 -2.84
N VAL A 30 -9.93 2.81 -2.90
CA VAL A 30 -9.10 2.43 -1.74
C VAL A 30 -7.69 2.98 -1.90
N PHE A 31 -7.24 3.70 -0.87
CA PHE A 31 -5.87 4.21 -0.76
C PHE A 31 -5.15 3.53 0.39
N ILE A 32 -3.97 3.00 0.07
CA ILE A 32 -3.10 2.28 1.00
C ILE A 32 -1.79 3.04 1.10
N ILE A 33 -1.36 3.29 2.34
CA ILE A 33 -0.09 3.94 2.64
C ILE A 33 0.78 2.90 3.34
N SER A 34 1.99 2.69 2.82
CA SER A 34 2.96 1.76 3.40
C SER A 34 4.39 2.25 3.18
N HIS A 35 5.28 1.84 4.08
CA HIS A 35 6.71 2.11 4.05
C HIS A 35 7.46 1.02 3.24
N LYS A 36 6.83 -0.13 2.97
CA LYS A 36 7.36 -1.25 2.17
C LYS A 36 6.80 -1.27 0.74
N GLY A 37 7.27 -0.34 -0.09
CA GLY A 37 6.81 -0.22 -1.48
C GLY A 37 7.11 -1.45 -2.35
N ASP A 38 8.23 -2.14 -2.12
CA ASP A 38 8.75 -3.17 -3.03
C ASP A 38 7.90 -4.46 -3.06
N GLN A 39 7.26 -4.83 -1.94
CA GLN A 39 6.41 -6.03 -1.87
C GLN A 39 5.02 -5.83 -2.47
N LEU A 40 4.59 -4.58 -2.58
CA LEU A 40 3.22 -4.21 -2.91
C LEU A 40 3.09 -3.66 -4.33
N PHE A 41 4.21 -3.31 -4.98
CA PHE A 41 4.23 -2.62 -6.27
C PHE A 41 3.43 -3.33 -7.37
N ASP A 42 3.56 -4.66 -7.48
CA ASP A 42 2.90 -5.44 -8.53
C ASP A 42 1.42 -5.76 -8.23
N LYS A 43 0.92 -5.37 -7.05
CA LYS A 43 -0.44 -5.70 -6.58
C LYS A 43 -1.43 -4.54 -6.78
N PHE A 44 -0.97 -3.35 -7.16
CA PHE A 44 -1.83 -2.16 -7.33
C PHE A 44 -1.79 -1.61 -8.75
N HIS A 45 -2.92 -1.05 -9.18
CA HIS A 45 -3.06 -0.41 -10.49
C HIS A 45 -2.22 0.88 -10.61
N SER A 46 -2.09 1.62 -9.51
CA SER A 46 -1.33 2.87 -9.47
C SER A 46 -0.60 2.96 -8.15
N VAL A 47 0.66 3.41 -8.21
CA VAL A 47 1.53 3.58 -7.06
C VAL A 47 2.10 4.99 -7.10
N VAL A 48 1.91 5.74 -6.00
CA VAL A 48 2.51 7.06 -5.82
C VAL A 48 3.57 6.95 -4.73
N ARG A 49 4.84 7.16 -5.09
CA ARG A 49 5.95 7.10 -4.14
C ARG A 49 6.25 8.49 -3.61
N PHE A 50 6.44 8.58 -2.30
CA PHE A 50 6.87 9.79 -1.62
C PHE A 50 8.25 9.59 -1.01
N GLU A 51 9.07 10.63 -1.04
CA GLU A 51 10.34 10.65 -0.32
C GLU A 51 10.57 11.98 0.40
N LYS A 52 11.35 11.92 1.48
CA LYS A 52 11.78 13.11 2.22
C LYS A 52 13.01 13.70 1.54
N HIS A 53 12.86 14.87 0.93
CA HIS A 53 13.95 15.62 0.32
C HIS A 53 14.12 16.96 1.04
N LYS A 54 15.25 17.14 1.74
CA LYS A 54 15.62 18.37 2.45
C LYS A 54 14.50 18.88 3.40
N ASN A 55 13.92 17.98 4.19
CA ASN A 55 12.78 18.24 5.09
C ASN A 55 11.45 18.59 4.43
N PHE A 56 11.31 18.36 3.13
CA PHE A 56 10.04 18.45 2.41
C PHE A 56 9.67 17.11 1.80
N SER A 57 8.37 16.80 1.75
CA SER A 57 7.87 15.64 1.02
C SER A 57 7.83 15.96 -0.48
N ARG A 58 8.29 15.05 -1.32
CA ARG A 58 8.10 15.11 -2.78
C ARG A 58 7.57 13.79 -3.32
N VAL A 59 6.80 13.87 -4.41
CA VAL A 59 6.46 12.71 -5.24
C VAL A 59 7.70 12.35 -6.07
N ALA A 60 8.06 11.06 -6.09
CA ALA A 60 9.25 10.52 -6.75
C ALA A 60 8.90 9.39 -7.71
#